data_AF-A0A819KER3-F1
#
_entry.id   AF-A0A819KER3-F1
#
_cell.length_a   1.000
_cell.length_b   1.000
_cell.length_c   1.000
_cell.angle_alpha   90.00
_cell.angle_beta   90.00
_cell.angle_gamma   90.00
#
_symmetry.space_group_name_H-M   'P 1'
#
loop_
_entity.id
_entity.type
_entity.pdbx_description
1 polymer ?
#
loop_
_entity_poly.entity_id
_entity_poly.type
_entity_poly.pdbx_seq_one_letter_code
_entity_poly.pdbx_strand_id
1 'polypeptide(L)' 'IYGNGKQTRSFQYVSDLVDGLIALMNSNYSMPMNIGNPDEYTIENFALKIKDLVGKF' A
#
# COMPACT_ATOMS: atom_id res chain seq x y z
N ILE A 1 13.33 -9.97 -7.51
CA ILE A 1 12.24 -10.51 -6.67
C ILE A 1 12.82 -11.66 -5.86
N TYR A 2 12.57 -11.71 -4.55
CA TYR A 2 12.91 -12.88 -3.75
C TYR A 2 11.72 -13.85 -3.72
N GLY A 3 11.97 -15.13 -4.00
CA GLY A 3 10.91 -16.14 -4.20
C GLY A 3 10.23 -16.05 -5.58
N ASN A 4 9.02 -16.60 -5.68
CA ASN A 4 8.27 -16.70 -6.94
C ASN A 4 7.41 -15.46 -7.29
N GLY A 5 7.39 -14.43 -6.42
CA GLY A 5 6.68 -13.18 -6.66
C GLY A 5 5.16 -13.24 -6.51
N LYS A 6 4.58 -14.42 -6.22
CA LYS A 6 3.12 -14.61 -6.08
C LYS A 6 2.57 -14.13 -4.74
N GLN A 7 3.43 -13.86 -3.76
CA GLN A 7 3.00 -13.26 -2.51
C GLN A 7 2.38 -11.87 -2.77
N THR A 8 1.29 -11.56 -2.08
CA THR A 8 0.56 -10.31 -2.26
C THR A 8 0.87 -9.30 -1.15
N ARG A 9 0.74 -8.02 -1.46
CA ARG A 9 0.80 -6.91 -0.51
C ARG A 9 -0.17 -5.82 -0.95
N SER A 10 -0.69 -5.08 0.02
CA SER A 10 -1.35 -3.80 -0.21
C SER A 10 -0.38 -2.65 0.06
N PHE A 11 -0.32 -1.70 -0.88
CA PHE A 11 0.57 -0.54 -0.79
C PHE A 11 -0.26 0.73 -0.65
N GLN A 12 -0.05 1.46 0.43
CA GLN A 12 -0.70 2.75 0.70
C GLN A 12 0.30 3.88 0.45
N TYR A 13 -0.17 4.99 -0.12
CA TYR A 13 0.64 6.20 -0.24
C TYR A 13 0.70 6.95 1.09
N VAL A 14 1.82 7.62 1.37
CA VAL A 14 2.10 8.18 2.70
C VAL A 14 1.14 9.28 3.13
N SER A 15 0.66 10.12 2.20
CA SER A 15 -0.28 11.19 2.54
C SER A 15 -1.60 10.63 3.08
N ASP A 16 -2.11 9.54 2.48
CA ASP A 16 -3.35 8.90 2.92
C ASP A 16 -3.21 8.35 4.35
N LEU A 17 -2.03 7.84 4.70
CA LEU A 17 -1.76 7.37 6.06
C LEU A 17 -1.74 8.53 7.05
N VAL A 18 -1.08 9.64 6.71
CA VAL A 18 -1.02 10.83 7.56
C VAL A 18 -2.43 11.38 7.81
N ASP A 19 -3.23 11.52 6.76
CA ASP A 19 -4.61 12.00 6.86
C ASP A 19 -5.47 11.05 7.72
N GLY A 20 -5.33 9.73 7.52
CA GLY A 20 -6.02 8.73 8.33
C GLY A 20 -5.66 8.79 9.81
N LEU A 21 -4.37 8.99 10.13
CA LEU A 21 -3.91 9.11 11.52
C LEU A 21 -4.48 10.36 12.20
N ILE A 22 -4.49 11.51 11.51
CA ILE A 22 -5.06 12.76 12.01
C ILE A 22 -6.57 12.61 12.22
N ALA A 23 -7.27 11.98 11.28
CA ALA A 23 -8.71 11.74 11.38
C ALA A 23 -9.07 10.83 12.57
N LEU A 24 -8.33 9.72 12.74
CA LEU A 24 -8.54 8.79 13.86
C LEU A 24 -8.28 9.48 15.21
N MET A 25 -7.20 10.25 15.32
CA MET A 25 -6.84 11.00 16.52
C MET A 25 -7.93 12.01 16.94
N ASN A 26 -8.61 12.63 15.97
CA ASN A 26 -9.68 13.60 16.22
C ASN A 26 -11.09 12.97 16.30
N SER A 27 -11.18 11.64 16.26
CA SER A 27 -12.46 10.92 16.33
C SER A 27 -12.80 10.48 17.75
N ASN A 28 -14.04 10.03 17.96
CA ASN A 28 -14.46 9.37 19.20
C ASN A 28 -14.30 7.84 19.14
N TYR A 29 -13.50 7.32 18.20
CA TYR A 29 -13.30 5.88 18.02
C TYR A 29 -12.08 5.39 18.81
N SER A 30 -12.28 4.40 19.68
CA SER A 30 -11.25 3.95 20.64
C SER A 30 -10.79 2.50 20.45
N MET A 31 -11.27 1.82 19.41
CA MET A 31 -10.88 0.44 19.09
C MET A 31 -9.79 0.43 18.01
N PRO A 32 -9.15 -0.72 17.74
CA PRO A 32 -8.23 -0.83 16.61
C PRO A 32 -8.92 -0.48 15.28
N MET A 33 -8.20 0.27 14.43
CA MET A 33 -8.64 0.65 13.09
C MET A 33 -7.50 0.36 12.11
N ASN A 34 -7.84 -0.29 11.00
CA ASN A 34 -6.89 -0.45 9.90
C ASN A 34 -6.89 0.83 9.06
N ILE A 35 -5.71 1.39 8.81
CA ILE A 35 -5.50 2.48 7.86
C ILE A 35 -4.58 1.90 6.78
N GLY A 36 -5.14 1.73 5.59
CA GLY A 36 -4.49 0.99 4.51
C GLY A 36 -5.25 1.15 3.20
N ASN A 37 -4.58 0.91 2.09
CA ASN A 37 -5.24 0.71 0.80
C ASN A 37 -5.75 -0.75 0.74
N PRO A 38 -7.03 -1.02 0.42
CA PRO A 38 -7.53 -2.40 0.30
C PRO A 38 -7.01 -3.15 -0.93
N ASP A 39 -6.45 -2.46 -1.92
CA ASP A 39 -5.99 -3.09 -3.15
C ASP A 39 -4.75 -3.94 -2.91
N GLU A 40 -4.83 -5.23 -3.26
CA GLU A 40 -3.73 -6.18 -3.20
C GLU A 40 -3.10 -6.42 -4.57
N TYR A 41 -1.77 -6.53 -4.59
CA TYR A 41 -1.01 -6.87 -5.79
C TYR A 41 0.02 -7.95 -5.46
N THR A 42 0.28 -8.85 -6.42
CA THR A 42 1.47 -9.71 -6.36
C THR A 42 2.73 -8.84 -6.47
N ILE A 43 3.82 -9.26 -5.82
CA ILE A 43 5.11 -8.58 -5.96
C ILE A 43 5.60 -8.59 -7.41
N GLU A 44 5.27 -9.62 -8.18
CA GLU A 44 5.52 -9.67 -9.63
C GLU A 44 4.81 -8.54 -10.39
N ASN A 45 3.49 -8.38 -10.19
CA ASN A 45 2.71 -7.32 -10.85
C ASN A 45 3.23 -5.93 -10.46
N PHE A 46 3.57 -5.74 -9.19
CA PHE A 46 4.12 -4.48 -8.71
C PHE A 46 5.48 -4.17 -9.37
N ALA A 47 6.37 -5.16 -9.48
CA ALA A 47 7.67 -4.97 -10.13
C ALA A 47 7.56 -4.63 -11.62
N LEU A 48 6.63 -5.27 -12.34
CA LEU A 48 6.34 -4.94 -13.74
C LEU A 48 5.81 -3.52 -13.88
N LYS A 49 4.90 -3.10 -12.98
CA LYS A 49 4.38 -1.73 -12.97
C LYS A 49 5.48 -0.69 -12.78
N ILE A 50 6.43 -0.92 -11.86
CA ILE A 50 7.57 -0.03 -11.66
C ILE A 50 8.47 0.02 -12.91
N LYS A 51 8.73 -1.13 -13.54
CA LYS A 51 9.51 -1.21 -14.78
C LYS A 51 8.87 -0.38 -15.91
N ASP A 52 7.55 -0.45 -16.04
CA ASP A 52 6.83 0.30 -17.07
C ASP A 52 6.83 1.82 -16.80
N LEU A 53 6.73 2.22 -15.53
CA LEU A 53 6.73 3.63 -15.13
C LEU A 53 8.09 4.32 -15.32
N VAL A 54 9.19 3.61 -15.08
CA VAL A 54 10.55 4.17 -15.19
C VAL A 54 11.08 4.12 -16.63
N GLY A 55 10.52 3.24 -17.48
CA GLY A 55 10.95 3.05 -18.86
C GLY A 55 12.11 2.06 -18.98
N LYS A 56 12.15 1.31 -20.11
CA LYS A 56 13.27 0.43 -20.46
C LYS A 56 14.47 1.27 -20.90
N PHE A 57 15.66 0.96 -20.38
CA PHE A 57 16.90 1.18 -21.12
C PHE A 57 17.00 0.17 -22.26
#